data_AF-A0AAW0VSW8-F1
#
_entry.id   AF-A0AAW0VSW8-F1
#
_cell.length_a   1.000
_cell.length_b   1.000
_cell.length_c   1.000
_cell.angle_alpha   90.00
_cell.angle_beta   90.00
_cell.angle_gamma   90.00
#
_symmetry.space_group_name_H-M   'P 1'
#
loop_
_entity.id
_entity.type
_entity.pdbx_description
1 polymer ?
#
loop_
_entity_poly.entity_id
_entity_poly.type
_entity_poly.pdbx_seq_one_letter_code
_entity_poly.pdbx_strand_id
1 'polypeptide(L)'
;PNLTWRDMQYLVVETAVPTKEALEEEGWQTNGRGKKFHLLQGYGAVDAGKMVEAALKWKNVTPQTTAISSLFNGYRTIYPDKWLNISKDLTVSDVTQDSCMKGVEHVIANITLTHRSRKQLSIFIVSPSGTTSQVLTHRSSDNSTVGFKSWEFMSVHFWGEHPAGIWTVAIKNSVGERGYLKKIELVIYG
;
A
#
# COMPACT_ATOMS: atom_id res chain seq x y z
N PRO A 1 -16.07 25.29 6.66
CA PRO A 1 -16.55 24.04 6.03
C PRO A 1 -15.97 23.86 4.61
N ASN A 2 -14.65 23.97 4.46
CA ASN A 2 -13.97 24.03 3.15
C ASN A 2 -13.08 22.81 2.87
N LEU A 3 -13.04 21.84 3.79
CA LEU A 3 -12.23 20.64 3.65
C LEU A 3 -12.77 19.75 2.53
N THR A 4 -11.90 19.29 1.64
CA THR A 4 -12.23 18.26 0.66
C THR A 4 -12.22 16.87 1.31
N TRP A 5 -12.65 15.86 0.55
CA TRP A 5 -12.59 14.46 1.01
C TRP A 5 -11.16 13.99 1.29
N ARG A 6 -10.15 14.48 0.54
CA ARG A 6 -8.74 14.17 0.80
C ARG A 6 -8.21 14.91 2.02
N ASP A 7 -8.58 16.17 2.20
CA ASP A 7 -8.17 16.93 3.38
C ASP A 7 -8.59 16.22 4.67
N MET A 8 -9.80 15.62 4.69
CA MET A 8 -10.26 14.80 5.81
C MET A 8 -9.36 13.59 6.06
N GLN A 9 -8.90 12.90 5.00
CA GLN A 9 -8.00 11.76 5.16
C GLN A 9 -6.61 12.19 5.65
N TYR A 10 -6.07 13.29 5.11
CA TYR A 10 -4.83 13.87 5.62
C TYR A 10 -4.95 14.22 7.10
N LEU A 11 -6.04 14.86 7.52
CA LEU A 11 -6.26 15.19 8.93
C LEU A 11 -6.26 13.93 9.81
N VAL A 12 -6.90 12.85 9.38
CA VAL A 12 -6.86 11.57 10.10
C VAL A 12 -5.42 11.05 10.20
N VAL A 13 -4.69 10.96 9.08
CA VAL A 13 -3.30 10.45 9.09
C VAL A 13 -2.36 11.33 9.91
N GLU A 14 -2.54 12.65 9.86
CA GLU A 14 -1.66 13.60 10.55
C GLU A 14 -1.92 13.66 12.05
N THR A 15 -3.16 13.44 12.48
CA THR A 15 -3.58 13.63 13.89
C THR A 15 -3.87 12.35 14.65
N ALA A 16 -3.99 11.20 13.98
CA ALA A 16 -4.16 9.92 14.63
C ALA A 16 -3.01 9.63 15.59
N VAL A 17 -3.35 9.00 16.71
CA VAL A 17 -2.40 8.71 17.80
C VAL A 17 -2.51 7.23 18.15
N PRO A 18 -1.43 6.45 18.06
CA PRO A 18 -1.37 5.14 18.66
C PRO A 18 -1.60 5.27 20.18
N THR A 19 -2.52 4.51 20.76
CA THR A 19 -2.69 4.51 22.22
C THR A 19 -1.45 3.89 22.88
N LYS A 20 -1.29 4.07 24.20
CA LYS A 20 -0.15 3.47 24.91
C LYS A 20 -0.21 1.95 24.84
N GLU A 21 -1.40 1.40 25.05
CA GLU A 21 -1.70 -0.03 25.00
C GLU A 21 -1.47 -0.57 23.59
N ALA A 22 -1.90 0.18 22.57
CA ALA A 22 -1.68 -0.21 21.19
C ALA A 22 -0.19 -0.33 20.86
N LEU A 23 0.66 0.57 21.37
CA LEU A 23 2.10 0.53 21.13
C LEU A 23 2.82 -0.64 21.80
N GLU A 24 2.17 -1.35 22.73
CA GLU A 24 2.67 -2.59 23.31
C GLU A 24 2.41 -3.79 22.39
N GLU A 25 1.50 -3.67 21.42
CA GLU A 25 1.26 -4.71 20.41
C GLU A 25 2.42 -4.81 19.41
N GLU A 26 2.80 -6.04 19.06
CA GLU A 26 3.78 -6.27 17.99
C GLU A 26 3.20 -5.89 16.62
N GLY A 27 4.06 -5.39 15.72
CA GLY A 27 3.70 -5.12 14.33
C GLY A 27 3.62 -3.64 13.96
N TRP A 28 3.81 -2.73 14.93
CA TRP A 28 3.95 -1.30 14.63
C TRP A 28 5.21 -1.07 13.81
N GLN A 29 5.05 -0.34 12.72
CA GLN A 29 6.11 0.04 11.81
C GLN A 29 6.17 1.55 11.67
N THR A 30 7.29 2.06 11.17
CA THR A 30 7.44 3.48 10.85
C THR A 30 7.73 3.60 9.37
N ASN A 31 6.94 4.42 8.68
CA ASN A 31 7.08 4.61 7.24
C ASN A 31 8.23 5.59 6.91
N GLY A 32 8.49 5.82 5.61
CA GLY A 32 9.55 6.71 5.13
C GLY A 32 9.39 8.18 5.52
N ARG A 33 8.25 8.57 6.08
CA ARG A 33 7.98 9.91 6.62
C ARG A 33 8.00 9.98 8.13
N GLY A 34 8.39 8.91 8.81
CA GLY A 34 8.44 8.88 10.27
C GLY A 34 7.07 8.69 10.94
N LYS A 35 6.01 8.37 10.18
CA LYS A 35 4.68 8.09 10.74
C LYS A 35 4.61 6.63 11.17
N LYS A 36 4.12 6.40 12.39
CA LYS A 36 3.83 5.05 12.88
C LYS A 36 2.54 4.53 12.29
N PHE A 37 2.54 3.29 11.84
CA PHE A 37 1.34 2.60 11.37
C PHE A 37 1.33 1.13 11.81
N HIS A 38 0.15 0.54 11.85
CA HIS A 38 -0.09 -0.87 12.12
C HIS A 38 -1.10 -1.43 11.13
N LEU A 39 -0.91 -2.67 10.68
CA LEU A 39 -1.81 -3.29 9.70
C LEU A 39 -3.28 -3.32 10.15
N LEU A 40 -3.52 -3.55 11.45
CA LEU A 40 -4.86 -3.64 12.02
C LEU A 40 -5.41 -2.32 12.57
N GLN A 41 -4.53 -1.36 12.87
CA GLN A 41 -4.92 -0.13 13.57
C GLN A 41 -4.70 1.15 12.74
N GLY A 42 -4.19 1.01 11.50
CA GLY A 42 -3.83 2.15 10.67
C GLY A 42 -2.79 3.03 11.35
N TYR A 43 -2.98 4.35 11.30
CA TYR A 43 -2.12 5.33 11.97
C TYR A 43 -2.42 5.51 13.47
N GLY A 44 -3.39 4.75 14.01
CA GLY A 44 -3.82 4.82 15.41
C GLY A 44 -5.25 5.32 15.57
N ALA A 45 -5.62 5.62 16.81
CA ALA A 45 -6.95 6.10 17.15
C ALA A 45 -7.16 7.54 16.66
N VAL A 46 -8.38 7.84 16.21
CA VAL A 46 -8.79 9.19 15.84
C VAL A 46 -8.91 10.04 17.12
N ASP A 47 -8.21 11.17 17.15
CA ASP A 47 -8.33 12.17 18.20
C ASP A 47 -9.15 13.34 17.68
N ALA A 48 -10.43 13.42 18.09
CA ALA A 48 -11.36 14.43 17.60
C ALA A 48 -10.90 15.86 17.93
N GLY A 49 -10.28 16.07 19.09
CA GLY A 49 -9.77 17.37 19.51
C GLY A 49 -8.63 17.82 18.60
N LYS A 50 -7.61 16.97 18.43
CA LYS A 50 -6.47 17.27 17.54
C LYS A 50 -6.90 17.44 16.10
N MET A 51 -7.87 16.64 15.63
CA MET A 51 -8.37 16.75 14.25
C MET A 51 -9.04 18.10 14.01
N VAL A 52 -9.86 18.60 14.95
CA VAL A 52 -10.48 19.94 14.87
C VAL A 52 -9.43 21.05 14.98
N GLU A 53 -8.48 20.93 15.92
CA GLU A 53 -7.39 21.91 16.08
C GLU A 53 -6.54 22.05 14.81
N ALA A 54 -6.22 20.91 14.16
CA ALA A 54 -5.52 20.89 12.88
C ALA A 54 -6.40 21.47 11.76
N ALA A 55 -7.69 21.13 11.71
CA ALA A 55 -8.64 21.62 10.71
C ALA A 55 -8.78 23.15 10.72
N LEU A 56 -8.75 23.79 11.89
CA LEU A 56 -8.83 25.26 12.02
C LEU A 56 -7.66 25.99 11.35
N LYS A 57 -6.51 25.34 11.21
CA LYS A 57 -5.29 25.89 10.59
C LYS A 57 -4.99 25.24 9.24
N TRP A 58 -5.88 24.38 8.75
CA TRP A 58 -5.62 23.55 7.59
C TRP A 58 -5.62 24.37 6.31
N LYS A 59 -4.62 24.11 5.46
CA LYS A 59 -4.59 24.57 4.09
C LYS A 59 -4.89 23.39 3.20
N ASN A 60 -5.93 23.51 2.38
CA ASN A 60 -6.34 22.44 1.49
C ASN A 60 -5.16 21.96 0.62
N VAL A 61 -5.09 20.65 0.44
CA VAL A 61 -4.07 20.00 -0.37
C VAL A 61 -4.23 20.36 -1.85
N THR A 62 -3.13 20.28 -2.60
CA THR A 62 -3.14 20.49 -4.05
C THR A 62 -4.00 19.45 -4.76
N PRO A 63 -4.55 19.72 -5.96
CA PRO A 63 -5.34 18.74 -6.72
C PRO A 63 -4.68 17.37 -6.80
N GLN A 64 -5.49 16.31 -6.77
CA GLN A 64 -4.98 14.95 -6.82
C GLN A 64 -4.37 14.68 -8.19
N THR A 65 -3.29 13.93 -8.17
CA THR A 65 -2.56 13.47 -9.33
C THR A 65 -2.38 11.96 -9.26
N THR A 66 -2.01 11.35 -10.38
CA THR A 66 -1.88 9.90 -10.48
C THR A 66 -0.68 9.53 -11.33
N ALA A 67 0.04 8.49 -10.90
CA ALA A 67 1.08 7.84 -11.68
C ALA A 67 0.72 6.36 -11.84
N ILE A 68 0.80 5.85 -13.08
CA ILE A 68 0.47 4.46 -13.40
C ILE A 68 1.71 3.81 -14.00
N SER A 69 2.11 2.66 -13.46
CA SER A 69 3.27 1.93 -13.96
C SER A 69 2.98 0.44 -14.08
N SER A 70 3.22 -0.13 -15.27
CA SER A 70 3.25 -1.58 -15.43
C SER A 70 4.56 -2.12 -14.84
N LEU A 71 4.46 -2.86 -13.74
CA LEU A 71 5.57 -3.53 -13.08
C LEU A 71 5.90 -4.86 -13.75
N PHE A 72 4.87 -5.57 -14.21
CA PHE A 72 5.03 -6.85 -14.89
C PHE A 72 3.86 -7.15 -15.81
N ASN A 73 4.16 -7.67 -16.99
CA ASN A 73 3.19 -8.23 -17.92
C ASN A 73 3.84 -9.42 -18.64
N GLY A 74 3.31 -10.63 -18.40
CA GLY A 74 3.89 -11.85 -18.94
C GLY A 74 3.43 -13.09 -18.17
N TYR A 75 4.33 -14.04 -17.96
CA TYR A 75 4.06 -15.24 -17.19
C TYR A 75 5.25 -15.57 -16.28
N ARG A 76 5.01 -15.64 -14.97
CA ARG A 76 6.01 -16.06 -13.98
C ARG A 76 5.42 -17.08 -13.01
N THR A 77 6.15 -18.14 -12.74
CA THR A 77 5.74 -19.16 -11.77
C THR A 77 5.95 -18.64 -10.34
N ILE A 78 4.95 -18.83 -9.50
CA ILE A 78 5.01 -18.61 -8.05
C ILE A 78 5.21 -19.99 -7.42
N TYR A 79 6.45 -20.33 -7.06
CA TYR A 79 6.78 -21.62 -6.47
C TYR A 79 6.34 -21.69 -5.00
N PRO A 80 5.92 -22.87 -4.50
CA PRO A 80 5.68 -23.07 -3.07
C PRO A 80 6.97 -22.88 -2.27
N ASP A 81 6.81 -22.48 -1.01
CA ASP A 81 7.90 -22.19 -0.06
C ASP A 81 8.91 -21.14 -0.56
N LYS A 82 8.50 -20.28 -1.49
CA LYS A 82 9.36 -19.26 -2.11
C LYS A 82 8.69 -17.91 -2.20
N TRP A 83 9.55 -16.90 -2.25
CA TRP A 83 9.19 -15.53 -2.58
C TRP A 83 9.36 -15.27 -4.07
N LEU A 84 8.41 -14.57 -4.66
CA LEU A 84 8.52 -13.95 -5.97
C LEU A 84 8.49 -12.43 -5.80
N ASN A 85 9.61 -11.77 -6.07
CA ASN A 85 9.72 -10.32 -6.01
C ASN A 85 9.69 -9.74 -7.42
N ILE A 86 8.82 -8.77 -7.65
CA ILE A 86 8.72 -8.01 -8.89
C ILE A 86 9.00 -6.55 -8.54
N SER A 87 10.13 -6.04 -9.03
CA SER A 87 10.59 -4.69 -8.74
C SER A 87 10.69 -3.86 -10.01
N LYS A 88 10.40 -2.57 -9.90
CA LYS A 88 10.63 -1.59 -10.95
C LYS A 88 11.06 -0.27 -10.33
N ASP A 89 12.09 0.33 -10.90
CA ASP A 89 12.54 1.67 -10.55
C ASP A 89 11.65 2.69 -11.28
N LEU A 90 10.96 3.54 -10.52
CA LEU A 90 10.15 4.64 -11.05
C LEU A 90 10.97 5.93 -10.93
N THR A 91 11.32 6.52 -12.07
CA THR A 91 12.03 7.78 -12.11
C THR A 91 11.13 8.92 -11.62
N VAL A 92 11.75 10.07 -11.28
CA VAL A 92 11.00 11.29 -10.98
C VAL A 92 10.05 11.62 -12.14
N SER A 93 10.50 11.54 -13.39
CA SER A 93 9.63 11.77 -14.54
C SER A 93 8.42 10.83 -14.61
N ASP A 94 8.56 9.55 -14.24
CA ASP A 94 7.45 8.59 -14.24
C ASP A 94 6.34 8.96 -13.25
N VAL A 95 6.67 9.73 -12.21
CA VAL A 95 5.76 10.13 -11.14
C VAL A 95 5.53 11.65 -11.09
N THR A 96 6.17 12.42 -11.97
CA THR A 96 6.07 13.88 -12.04
C THR A 96 5.71 14.49 -13.38
N GLN A 97 5.76 13.77 -14.51
CA GLN A 97 5.54 14.38 -15.83
C GLN A 97 4.13 14.96 -16.02
N ASP A 98 3.10 14.28 -15.51
CA ASP A 98 1.69 14.74 -15.55
C ASP A 98 1.12 15.02 -14.14
N SER A 99 1.89 14.68 -13.11
CA SER A 99 1.44 14.56 -11.73
C SER A 99 2.44 15.27 -10.83
N CYS A 100 2.24 16.54 -10.49
CA CYS A 100 3.08 17.25 -9.50
C CYS A 100 2.85 16.70 -8.07
N MET A 101 3.06 15.39 -7.91
CA MET A 101 2.77 14.60 -6.73
C MET A 101 3.80 14.95 -5.67
N LYS A 102 3.34 15.56 -4.59
CA LYS A 102 4.21 16.01 -3.50
C LYS A 102 4.54 14.90 -2.52
N GLY A 103 3.69 13.88 -2.48
CA GLY A 103 3.87 12.68 -1.67
C GLY A 103 2.76 11.69 -1.97
N VAL A 104 3.02 10.43 -1.68
CA VAL A 104 2.04 9.35 -1.89
C VAL A 104 0.85 9.52 -0.94
N GLU A 105 -0.37 9.37 -1.43
CA GLU A 105 -1.59 9.22 -0.63
C GLU A 105 -2.01 7.74 -0.60
N HIS A 106 -2.32 7.18 -1.78
CA HIS A 106 -2.78 5.81 -1.92
C HIS A 106 -1.92 5.06 -2.92
N VAL A 107 -1.62 3.79 -2.62
CA VAL A 107 -0.95 2.89 -3.56
C VAL A 107 -1.83 1.68 -3.81
N ILE A 108 -2.11 1.41 -5.08
CA ILE A 108 -2.90 0.25 -5.51
C ILE A 108 -2.01 -0.65 -6.36
N ALA A 109 -1.88 -1.91 -5.97
CA ALA A 109 -1.35 -2.96 -6.82
C ALA A 109 -2.52 -3.71 -7.47
N ASN A 110 -2.73 -3.50 -8.77
CA ASN A 110 -3.66 -4.26 -9.58
C ASN A 110 -2.97 -5.55 -10.08
N ILE A 111 -3.41 -6.70 -9.57
CA ILE A 111 -2.73 -7.98 -9.77
C ILE A 111 -3.64 -8.98 -10.47
N THR A 112 -3.10 -9.63 -11.49
CA THR A 112 -3.69 -10.81 -12.11
C THR A 112 -2.77 -12.01 -11.93
N LEU A 113 -3.25 -13.03 -11.22
CA LEU A 113 -2.54 -14.30 -11.00
C LEU A 113 -3.53 -15.46 -10.88
N THR A 114 -3.05 -16.68 -11.13
CA THR A 114 -3.80 -17.91 -10.89
C THR A 114 -3.14 -18.75 -9.80
N HIS A 115 -3.93 -19.35 -8.93
CA HIS A 115 -3.44 -20.22 -7.86
C HIS A 115 -4.56 -21.17 -7.41
N ARG A 116 -4.29 -22.48 -7.32
CA ARG A 116 -5.31 -23.47 -6.91
C ARG A 116 -5.67 -23.42 -5.43
N SER A 117 -4.85 -22.78 -4.60
CA SER A 117 -5.14 -22.57 -3.18
C SER A 117 -4.72 -21.16 -2.78
N ARG A 118 -5.49 -20.14 -3.17
CA ARG A 118 -5.03 -18.74 -3.00
C ARG A 118 -4.92 -18.30 -1.53
N LYS A 119 -5.45 -19.08 -0.57
CA LYS A 119 -5.20 -18.91 0.87
C LYS A 119 -3.73 -18.96 1.27
N GLN A 120 -2.91 -19.68 0.49
CA GLN A 120 -1.48 -19.84 0.76
C GLN A 120 -0.66 -18.61 0.36
N LEU A 121 -1.28 -17.67 -0.35
CA LEU A 121 -0.63 -16.47 -0.82
C LEU A 121 -0.60 -15.38 0.25
N SER A 122 0.51 -14.68 0.34
CA SER A 122 0.63 -13.39 1.00
C SER A 122 1.28 -12.40 0.04
N ILE A 123 0.76 -11.18 -0.02
CA ILE A 123 1.22 -10.15 -0.96
C ILE A 123 1.61 -8.92 -0.16
N PHE A 124 2.77 -8.37 -0.50
CA PHE A 124 3.34 -7.19 0.10
C PHE A 124 3.71 -6.19 -0.98
N ILE A 125 3.57 -4.91 -0.65
CA ILE A 125 4.09 -3.79 -1.43
C ILE A 125 5.22 -3.17 -0.60
N VAL A 126 6.35 -2.90 -1.23
CA VAL A 126 7.50 -2.24 -0.62
C VAL A 126 7.78 -0.94 -1.37
N SER A 127 7.85 0.17 -0.64
CA SER A 127 8.12 1.50 -1.20
C SER A 127 9.63 1.75 -1.37
N PRO A 128 10.02 2.78 -2.14
CA PRO A 128 11.41 3.21 -2.28
C PRO A 128 12.09 3.54 -0.94
N SER A 129 11.32 4.02 0.03
CA SER A 129 11.83 4.34 1.38
C SER A 129 12.03 3.10 2.27
N GLY A 130 11.69 1.91 1.78
CA GLY A 130 11.80 0.64 2.51
C GLY A 130 10.57 0.27 3.35
N THR A 131 9.51 1.08 3.34
CA THR A 131 8.27 0.74 4.04
C THR A 131 7.64 -0.49 3.41
N THR A 132 7.18 -1.43 4.23
CA THR A 132 6.52 -2.66 3.76
C THR A 132 5.07 -2.71 4.23
N SER A 133 4.14 -2.88 3.28
CA SER A 133 2.72 -3.06 3.56
C SER A 133 2.24 -4.43 3.10
N GLN A 134 1.76 -5.25 4.03
CA GLN A 134 1.05 -6.48 3.68
C GLN A 134 -0.37 -6.14 3.22
N VAL A 135 -0.70 -6.46 1.97
CA VAL A 135 -2.01 -6.16 1.36
C VAL A 135 -2.86 -7.41 1.12
N LEU A 136 -2.24 -8.60 1.22
CA LEU A 136 -2.95 -9.86 1.34
C LEU A 136 -2.32 -10.67 2.48
N THR A 137 -3.11 -10.93 3.51
CA THR A 137 -2.76 -11.84 4.61
C THR A 137 -3.14 -13.27 4.26
N HIS A 138 -2.57 -14.24 4.99
CA HIS A 138 -3.02 -15.63 4.91
C HIS A 138 -4.48 -15.74 5.34
N ARG A 139 -5.29 -16.47 4.58
CA ARG A 139 -6.74 -16.62 4.83
C ARG A 139 -7.12 -18.09 4.91
N SER A 140 -7.02 -18.68 6.10
CA SER A 140 -7.22 -20.12 6.34
C SER A 140 -8.51 -20.70 5.73
N SER A 141 -9.60 -19.93 5.74
CA SER A 141 -10.92 -20.35 5.25
C SER A 141 -11.16 -20.12 3.74
N ASP A 142 -10.19 -19.58 2.99
CA ASP A 142 -10.37 -19.31 1.56
C ASP A 142 -10.06 -20.54 0.69
N ASN A 143 -11.11 -21.20 0.23
CA ASN A 143 -11.02 -22.42 -0.58
C ASN A 143 -11.12 -22.16 -2.09
N SER A 144 -10.97 -20.92 -2.55
CA SER A 144 -11.03 -20.58 -3.97
C SER A 144 -9.79 -21.06 -4.73
N THR A 145 -10.03 -21.56 -5.95
CA THR A 145 -9.02 -22.12 -6.86
C THR A 145 -8.71 -21.20 -8.06
N VAL A 146 -9.35 -20.03 -8.14
CA VAL A 146 -9.30 -19.15 -9.32
C VAL A 146 -8.07 -18.23 -9.30
N GLY A 147 -7.63 -17.82 -8.10
CA GLY A 147 -6.62 -16.78 -7.92
C GLY A 147 -7.23 -15.38 -7.87
N PHE A 148 -6.62 -14.42 -8.56
CA PHE A 148 -7.03 -13.02 -8.64
C PHE A 148 -7.02 -12.55 -10.10
N LYS A 149 -8.08 -11.87 -10.53
CA LYS A 149 -8.21 -11.31 -11.88
C LYS A 149 -8.42 -9.81 -11.76
N SER A 150 -7.42 -9.04 -12.21
CA SER A 150 -7.38 -7.59 -12.09
C SER A 150 -7.81 -7.08 -10.71
N TRP A 151 -7.35 -7.75 -9.65
CA TRP A 151 -7.75 -7.43 -8.28
C TRP A 151 -6.90 -6.28 -7.74
N GLU A 152 -7.55 -5.28 -7.17
CA GLU A 152 -6.91 -4.08 -6.65
C GLU A 152 -6.64 -4.21 -5.15
N PHE A 153 -5.35 -4.28 -4.80
CA PHE A 153 -4.89 -4.27 -3.43
C PHE A 153 -4.38 -2.88 -3.06
N MET A 154 -5.05 -2.20 -2.13
CA MET A 154 -4.73 -0.83 -1.75
C MET A 154 -4.00 -0.76 -0.41
N SER A 155 -3.07 0.19 -0.27
CA SER A 155 -2.46 0.57 1.00
C SER A 155 -2.32 2.09 1.13
N VAL A 156 -2.48 2.56 2.37
CA VAL A 156 -2.22 3.93 2.82
C VAL A 156 -0.97 4.04 3.71
N HIS A 157 -0.22 2.95 3.91
CA HIS A 157 0.94 2.94 4.83
C HIS A 157 2.13 3.80 4.34
N PHE A 158 2.14 4.13 3.05
CA PHE A 158 3.17 4.92 2.39
C PHE A 158 2.89 6.43 2.41
N TRP A 159 1.89 6.87 3.20
CA TRP A 159 1.39 8.24 3.14
C TRP A 159 2.49 9.28 3.36
N GLY A 160 2.56 10.24 2.44
CA GLY A 160 3.52 11.33 2.37
C GLY A 160 4.90 10.95 1.84
N GLU A 161 5.20 9.68 1.57
CA GLU A 161 6.51 9.27 1.05
C GLU A 161 6.76 9.81 -0.36
N HIS A 162 8.05 9.93 -0.72
CA HIS A 162 8.40 10.30 -2.09
C HIS A 162 8.12 9.12 -3.04
N PRO A 163 7.38 9.33 -4.14
CA PRO A 163 6.93 8.23 -5.00
C PRO A 163 8.02 7.66 -5.92
N ALA A 164 9.08 8.42 -6.22
CA ALA A 164 10.16 7.95 -7.09
C ALA A 164 11.10 6.96 -6.38
N GLY A 165 11.60 5.99 -7.14
CA GLY A 165 12.55 4.95 -6.75
C GLY A 165 11.99 3.55 -6.94
N ILE A 166 12.63 2.55 -6.33
CA ILE A 166 12.29 1.14 -6.53
C ILE A 166 11.05 0.75 -5.72
N TRP A 167 9.96 0.47 -6.44
CA TRP A 167 8.79 -0.22 -5.89
C TRP A 167 8.90 -1.72 -6.10
N THR A 168 8.53 -2.49 -5.09
CA THR A 168 8.51 -3.96 -5.18
C THR A 168 7.15 -4.50 -4.76
N VAL A 169 6.58 -5.39 -5.59
CA VAL A 169 5.49 -6.27 -5.17
C VAL A 169 6.08 -7.66 -4.90
N ALA A 170 6.00 -8.08 -3.65
CA ALA A 170 6.50 -9.37 -3.19
C ALA A 170 5.33 -10.32 -2.92
N ILE A 171 5.39 -11.51 -3.53
CA ILE A 171 4.37 -12.55 -3.40
C ILE A 171 5.03 -13.76 -2.74
N LYS A 172 4.54 -14.14 -1.56
CA LYS A 172 4.92 -15.38 -0.89
C LYS A 172 3.85 -16.44 -1.14
N ASN A 173 4.27 -17.61 -1.59
CA ASN A 173 3.42 -18.80 -1.54
C ASN A 173 3.93 -19.69 -0.42
N SER A 174 3.09 -19.92 0.59
CA SER A 174 3.51 -20.60 1.81
C SER A 174 3.81 -22.06 1.52
N VAL A 175 2.83 -22.85 1.07
CA VAL A 175 3.00 -24.28 0.78
C VAL A 175 2.07 -24.73 -0.35
N GLY A 176 2.27 -25.95 -0.84
CA GLY A 176 1.32 -26.64 -1.72
C GLY A 176 1.63 -26.45 -3.20
N GLU A 177 0.61 -26.11 -4.00
CA GLU A 177 0.76 -26.02 -5.45
C GLU A 177 1.44 -24.71 -5.89
N ARG A 178 2.08 -24.74 -7.06
CA ARG A 178 2.57 -23.52 -7.72
C ARG A 178 1.42 -22.67 -8.27
N GLY A 179 1.57 -21.35 -8.23
CA GLY A 179 0.73 -20.40 -8.95
C GLY A 179 1.43 -19.78 -10.14
N TYR A 180 0.73 -18.88 -10.82
CA TYR A 180 1.26 -18.15 -11.96
C TYR A 180 0.83 -16.70 -11.94
N LEU A 181 1.82 -15.81 -11.87
CA LEU A 181 1.64 -14.38 -12.03
C LEU A 181 1.53 -14.03 -13.50
N LYS A 182 0.57 -13.17 -13.86
CA LYS A 182 0.37 -12.68 -15.23
C LYS A 182 0.62 -11.19 -15.38
N LYS A 183 0.05 -10.37 -14.50
CA LYS A 183 0.14 -8.91 -14.58
C LYS A 183 0.26 -8.31 -13.19
N ILE A 184 1.09 -7.27 -13.07
CA ILE A 184 1.13 -6.32 -11.97
C ILE A 184 1.17 -4.92 -12.57
N GLU A 185 0.22 -4.09 -12.19
CA GLU A 185 0.21 -2.66 -12.45
C GLU A 185 0.11 -1.93 -11.11
N LEU A 186 0.94 -0.91 -10.94
CA LEU A 186 0.96 -0.08 -9.75
C LEU A 186 0.34 1.27 -10.11
N VAL A 187 -0.64 1.68 -9.32
CA VAL A 187 -1.28 3.00 -9.41
C VAL A 187 -0.98 3.74 -8.11
N ILE A 188 -0.36 4.90 -8.23
CA ILE A 188 0.00 5.76 -7.10
C ILE A 188 -0.82 7.04 -7.23
N TYR A 189 -1.51 7.40 -6.16
CA TYR A 189 -2.23 8.67 -6.02
C TYR A 189 -1.48 9.60 -5.07
N GLY A 190 -1.56 10.91 -5.31
CA GLY A 190 -0.98 11.93 -4.44
C GLY A 190 -1.04 13.35 -4.99
#